data_AF-A0A4Q6BV12-F1
#
_entry.id   AF-A0A4Q6BV12-F1
#
_cell.length_a   1.000
_cell.length_b   1.000
_cell.length_c   1.000
_cell.angle_alpha   90.00
_cell.angle_beta   90.00
_cell.angle_gamma   90.00
#
_symmetry.space_group_name_H-M   'P 1'
#
loop_
_entity.id
_entity.type
_entity.pdbx_description
1 polymer ?
#
loop_
_entity_poly.entity_id
_entity_poly.type
_entity_poly.pdbx_seq_one_letter_code
_entity_poly.pdbx_strand_id
1 'polypeptide(L)'
;MLSRVTLADLTIEDEAAFLKLALYPRLKAVLESSGYEFRVPAEGENLSWDRAALLNLTFWNANDASDVLTDRSIPADVVTHAAWHHLARKALPTEPSADALFFGEAIASAFDLYLVGALLRTSPGCSFLETQVPLMAEASERAGQSEDDFEALLGWVAKRPERAFEQLRALLFDASTALVSARSVDDAQAALEALSSSRFAPILHHYELSNWALYARAYAPGALGPSEPVRALDRTMREADDSLEWLERAHGLRRTECAGG
;
A
#
# COMPACT_ATOMS: atom_id res chain seq x y z
N MET A 1 -5.32 -3.27 27.92
CA MET A 1 -6.54 -3.03 27.08
C MET A 1 -6.16 -1.98 26.05
N LEU A 2 -6.61 -2.07 24.79
CA LEU A 2 -6.19 -1.10 23.76
C LEU A 2 -6.94 0.23 23.91
N SER A 3 -6.21 1.34 23.75
CA SER A 3 -6.75 2.70 23.75
C SER A 3 -6.78 3.25 22.33
N ARG A 4 -7.80 4.05 22.01
CA ARG A 4 -7.90 4.77 20.72
C ARG A 4 -7.17 6.10 20.81
N VAL A 5 -6.38 6.40 19.81
CA VAL A 5 -5.60 7.64 19.69
C VAL A 5 -5.61 8.14 18.25
N THR A 6 -5.33 9.41 18.04
CA THR A 6 -5.19 10.00 16.69
C THR A 6 -3.72 10.17 16.33
N LEU A 7 -3.43 10.56 15.09
CA LEU A 7 -2.05 10.85 14.67
C LEU A 7 -1.38 11.94 15.52
N ALA A 8 -2.15 12.89 16.06
CA ALA A 8 -1.65 13.96 16.93
C ALA A 8 -1.12 13.44 18.29
N ASP A 9 -1.51 12.24 18.69
CA ASP A 9 -1.13 11.61 19.94
C ASP A 9 0.08 10.66 19.79
N LEU A 10 0.61 10.50 18.57
CA LEU A 10 1.67 9.57 18.22
C LEU A 10 2.99 10.27 17.90
N THR A 11 4.09 9.59 18.20
CA THR A 11 5.42 9.99 17.70
C THR A 11 5.67 9.35 16.35
N ILE A 12 5.91 10.15 15.31
CA ILE A 12 6.20 9.62 13.98
C ILE A 12 7.69 9.32 13.86
N GLU A 13 8.03 8.07 13.60
CA GLU A 13 9.40 7.60 13.41
C GLU A 13 9.89 7.94 11.99
N ASP A 14 11.18 8.26 11.87
CA ASP A 14 11.84 8.59 10.59
C ASP A 14 11.22 9.71 9.74
N GLU A 15 10.35 10.52 10.34
CA GLU A 15 9.63 11.60 9.66
C GLU A 15 10.58 12.56 8.91
N ALA A 16 11.77 12.84 9.47
CA ALA A 16 12.75 13.71 8.83
C ALA A 16 13.21 13.23 7.45
N ALA A 17 13.27 11.91 7.22
CA ALA A 17 13.59 11.35 5.91
C ALA A 17 12.44 11.58 4.91
N PHE A 18 11.20 11.43 5.39
CA PHE A 18 9.97 11.51 4.60
C PHE A 18 9.55 12.96 4.29
N LEU A 19 9.88 13.93 5.15
CA LEU A 19 9.63 15.36 4.90
C LEU A 19 10.29 15.89 3.62
N LYS A 20 11.31 15.19 3.10
CA LYS A 20 11.94 15.51 1.80
C LYS A 20 11.07 15.15 0.60
N LEU A 21 10.04 14.31 0.80
CA LEU A 21 9.12 13.87 -0.22
C LEU A 21 7.91 14.80 -0.27
N ALA A 22 7.64 15.40 -1.43
CA ALA A 22 6.58 16.40 -1.58
C ALA A 22 5.18 15.91 -1.18
N LEU A 23 4.92 14.61 -1.35
CA LEU A 23 3.64 13.97 -1.03
C LEU A 23 3.43 13.72 0.46
N TYR A 24 4.50 13.46 1.21
CA TYR A 24 4.38 13.03 2.59
C TYR A 24 3.62 14.04 3.48
N PRO A 25 3.95 15.34 3.51
CA PRO A 25 3.20 16.31 4.32
C PRO A 25 1.72 16.40 3.95
N ARG A 26 1.37 16.13 2.68
CA ARG A 26 -0.02 16.18 2.19
C ARG A 26 -0.80 14.97 2.70
N LEU A 27 -0.21 13.78 2.61
CA LEU A 27 -0.80 12.53 3.11
C LEU A 27 -0.94 12.56 4.64
N LYS A 28 0.06 13.08 5.35
CA LYS A 28 -0.02 13.32 6.79
C LYS A 28 -1.20 14.24 7.15
N ALA A 29 -1.33 15.38 6.48
CA ALA A 29 -2.41 16.34 6.73
C ALA A 29 -3.81 15.75 6.47
N VAL A 30 -3.94 14.83 5.51
CA VAL A 30 -5.19 14.09 5.26
C VAL A 30 -5.59 13.28 6.48
N LEU A 31 -4.67 12.53 7.09
CA LEU A 31 -4.96 11.73 8.29
C LEU A 31 -5.24 12.59 9.53
N GLU A 32 -4.46 13.67 9.71
CA GLU A 32 -4.68 14.62 10.81
C GLU A 32 -6.09 15.23 10.73
N SER A 33 -6.48 15.70 9.56
CA SER A 33 -7.79 16.35 9.37
C SER A 33 -8.97 15.37 9.38
N SER A 34 -8.74 14.09 9.12
CA SER A 34 -9.82 13.09 9.16
C SER A 34 -10.12 12.54 10.55
N GLY A 35 -9.25 12.80 11.53
CA GLY A 35 -9.34 12.16 12.84
C GLY A 35 -9.19 10.64 12.74
N TYR A 36 -8.32 10.16 11.84
CA TYR A 36 -8.07 8.73 11.70
C TYR A 36 -7.54 8.17 13.03
N GLU A 37 -8.15 7.08 13.49
CA GLU A 37 -7.85 6.50 14.80
C GLU A 37 -6.93 5.30 14.67
N PHE A 38 -5.99 5.20 15.60
CA PHE A 38 -5.11 4.05 15.82
C PHE A 38 -5.42 3.43 17.18
N ARG A 39 -5.02 2.17 17.37
CA ARG A 39 -5.12 1.46 18.64
C ARG A 39 -3.74 1.20 19.21
N VAL A 40 -3.50 1.68 20.41
CA VAL A 40 -2.23 1.51 21.12
C VAL A 40 -2.45 0.73 22.43
N PRO A 41 -1.42 0.08 22.99
CA PRO A 41 -1.51 -0.49 24.34
C PRO A 41 -1.84 0.59 25.39
N ALA A 42 -2.26 0.16 26.58
CA ALA A 42 -2.42 1.08 27.70
C ALA A 42 -1.07 1.72 28.07
N GLU A 43 -1.11 2.88 28.73
CA GLU A 43 0.11 3.58 29.13
C GLU A 43 0.99 2.69 30.02
N GLY A 44 2.28 2.56 29.66
CA GLY A 44 3.23 1.67 30.34
C GLY A 44 3.19 0.20 29.89
N GLU A 45 2.30 -0.17 28.98
CA GLU A 45 2.28 -1.49 28.32
C GLU A 45 2.86 -1.38 26.89
N ASN A 46 3.48 -2.46 26.41
CA ASN A 46 3.88 -2.62 25.01
C ASN A 46 3.28 -3.92 24.45
N LEU A 47 2.96 -3.92 23.16
CA LEU A 47 2.66 -5.14 22.41
C LEU A 47 3.91 -5.60 21.67
N SER A 48 4.08 -6.92 21.56
CA SER A 48 5.04 -7.46 20.60
C SER A 48 4.54 -7.22 19.18
N TRP A 49 5.48 -7.09 18.24
CA TRP A 49 5.15 -6.94 16.83
C TRP A 49 4.30 -8.10 16.30
N ASP A 50 4.65 -9.35 16.63
CA ASP A 50 3.86 -10.55 16.27
C ASP A 50 2.39 -10.44 16.69
N ARG A 51 2.14 -9.84 17.86
CA ARG A 51 0.79 -9.68 18.38
C ARG A 51 0.04 -8.55 17.68
N ALA A 52 0.70 -7.43 17.40
CA ALA A 52 0.12 -6.34 16.61
C ALA A 52 -0.21 -6.81 15.19
N ALA A 53 0.72 -7.49 14.52
CA ALA A 53 0.56 -8.07 13.19
C ALA A 53 -0.62 -9.06 13.15
N LEU A 54 -0.69 -10.02 14.09
CA LEU A 54 -1.81 -10.95 14.17
C LEU A 54 -3.16 -10.23 14.31
N LEU A 55 -3.23 -9.20 15.17
CA LEU A 55 -4.47 -8.44 15.39
C LEU A 55 -4.88 -7.67 14.13
N ASN A 56 -3.94 -7.01 13.45
CA ASN A 56 -4.21 -6.30 12.21
C ASN A 56 -4.67 -7.27 11.11
N LEU A 57 -3.92 -8.34 10.86
CA LEU A 57 -4.27 -9.30 9.79
C LEU A 57 -5.61 -10.02 10.03
N THR A 58 -5.98 -10.26 11.29
CA THR A 58 -7.18 -11.04 11.63
C THR A 58 -8.44 -10.16 11.73
N PHE A 59 -8.32 -8.96 12.29
CA PHE A 59 -9.48 -8.15 12.72
C PHE A 59 -9.63 -6.81 11.99
N TRP A 60 -8.64 -6.40 11.19
CA TRP A 60 -8.80 -5.23 10.34
C TRP A 60 -10.05 -5.37 9.48
N ASN A 61 -10.86 -4.31 9.38
CA ASN A 61 -11.98 -4.31 8.46
C ASN A 61 -12.33 -2.92 7.95
N ALA A 62 -13.10 -2.88 6.87
CA ALA A 62 -13.48 -1.64 6.19
C ALA A 62 -14.34 -0.69 7.06
N ASN A 63 -15.00 -1.20 8.10
CA ASN A 63 -15.88 -0.41 8.96
C ASN A 63 -15.19 0.08 10.26
N ASP A 64 -14.04 -0.49 10.61
CA ASP A 64 -13.25 -0.17 11.81
C ASP A 64 -11.77 -0.19 11.42
N ALA A 65 -11.36 0.86 10.71
CA ALA A 65 -10.07 0.99 10.03
C ALA A 65 -8.87 1.20 10.97
N SER A 66 -9.04 1.02 12.28
CA SER A 66 -8.00 1.43 13.22
C SER A 66 -6.89 0.39 13.31
N ASP A 67 -5.69 0.76 12.86
CA ASP A 67 -4.51 -0.09 12.94
C ASP A 67 -4.02 -0.21 14.40
N VAL A 68 -3.61 -1.41 14.78
CA VAL A 68 -3.02 -1.71 16.08
C VAL A 68 -1.51 -1.49 16.00
N LEU A 69 -0.99 -0.61 16.86
CA LEU A 69 0.44 -0.29 16.98
C LEU A 69 1.04 -1.00 18.21
N THR A 70 2.36 -1.15 18.21
CA THR A 70 3.10 -1.78 19.31
C THR A 70 3.19 -0.91 20.55
N ASP A 71 3.20 0.41 20.36
CA ASP A 71 3.22 1.45 21.38
C ASP A 71 2.68 2.78 20.80
N ARG A 72 3.11 3.94 21.33
CA ARG A 72 2.69 5.28 20.88
C ARG A 72 3.60 5.88 19.80
N SER A 73 4.33 5.05 19.06
CA SER A 73 5.05 5.42 17.86
C SER A 73 4.41 4.85 16.60
N ILE A 74 4.67 5.51 15.47
CA ILE A 74 4.21 5.06 14.16
C ILE A 74 5.28 5.35 13.09
N PRO A 75 5.65 4.37 12.25
CA PRO A 75 6.55 4.62 11.13
C PRO A 75 5.93 5.58 10.10
N ALA A 76 6.77 6.46 9.51
CA ALA A 76 6.30 7.44 8.53
C ALA A 76 5.72 6.81 7.24
N ASP A 77 6.16 5.61 6.85
CA ASP A 77 5.56 4.84 5.75
C ASP A 77 4.14 4.39 6.10
N VAL A 78 3.90 3.88 7.31
CA VAL A 78 2.57 3.49 7.79
C VAL A 78 1.60 4.67 7.76
N VAL A 79 2.07 5.89 8.09
CA VAL A 79 1.27 7.13 7.94
C VAL A 79 0.83 7.31 6.47
N THR A 80 1.73 7.14 5.50
CA THR A 80 1.35 7.29 4.09
C THR A 80 0.45 6.17 3.58
N HIS A 81 0.70 4.94 4.03
CA HIS A 81 -0.08 3.76 3.68
C HIS A 81 -1.53 3.91 4.18
N ALA A 82 -1.72 4.25 5.46
CA ALA A 82 -3.04 4.52 6.05
C ALA A 82 -3.75 5.71 5.36
N ALA A 83 -3.00 6.76 4.98
CA ALA A 83 -3.56 7.89 4.24
C ALA A 83 -4.14 7.44 2.89
N TRP A 84 -3.43 6.58 2.16
CA TRP A 84 -3.92 6.04 0.89
C TRP A 84 -5.14 5.16 1.05
N HIS A 85 -5.19 4.30 2.08
CA HIS A 85 -6.41 3.56 2.39
C HIS A 85 -7.60 4.47 2.65
N HIS A 86 -7.41 5.52 3.45
CA HIS A 86 -8.46 6.48 3.76
C HIS A 86 -8.95 7.21 2.50
N LEU A 87 -8.02 7.66 1.65
CA LEU A 87 -8.35 8.32 0.39
C LEU A 87 -9.07 7.38 -0.59
N ALA A 88 -8.57 6.15 -0.77
CA ALA A 88 -9.18 5.15 -1.64
C ALA A 88 -10.62 4.84 -1.18
N ARG A 89 -10.83 4.62 0.12
CA ARG A 89 -12.18 4.39 0.67
C ARG A 89 -13.14 5.53 0.40
N LYS A 90 -12.67 6.80 0.42
CA LYS A 90 -13.50 7.96 0.10
C LYS A 90 -13.85 8.08 -1.39
N ALA A 91 -12.99 7.60 -2.28
CA ALA A 91 -13.22 7.67 -3.73
C ALA A 91 -13.96 6.47 -4.31
N LEU A 92 -13.95 5.34 -3.62
CA LEU A 92 -14.58 4.10 -4.08
C LEU A 92 -16.06 4.03 -3.70
N PRO A 93 -16.86 3.18 -4.37
CA PRO A 93 -18.23 2.90 -3.98
C PRO A 93 -18.34 2.44 -2.52
N THR A 94 -19.44 2.79 -1.86
CA THR A 94 -19.69 2.45 -0.45
C THR A 94 -19.94 0.96 -0.22
N GLU A 95 -20.41 0.24 -1.24
CA GLU A 95 -20.65 -1.20 -1.15
C GLU A 95 -19.33 -1.97 -1.20
N PRO A 96 -19.04 -2.84 -0.21
CA PRO A 96 -17.83 -3.65 -0.22
C PRO A 96 -17.77 -4.55 -1.46
N SER A 97 -16.66 -4.50 -2.18
CA SER A 97 -16.35 -5.45 -3.26
C SER A 97 -14.89 -5.86 -3.21
N ALA A 98 -14.58 -7.05 -3.71
CA ALA A 98 -13.20 -7.53 -3.80
C ALA A 98 -12.34 -6.56 -4.64
N ASP A 99 -12.85 -6.10 -5.79
CA ASP A 99 -12.18 -5.09 -6.61
C ASP A 99 -11.90 -3.81 -5.81
N ALA A 100 -12.84 -3.28 -5.03
CA ALA A 100 -12.59 -2.07 -4.23
C ALA A 100 -11.49 -2.27 -3.17
N LEU A 101 -11.49 -3.43 -2.50
CA LEU A 101 -10.47 -3.79 -1.52
C LEU A 101 -9.09 -3.86 -2.17
N PHE A 102 -8.97 -4.65 -3.24
CA PHE A 102 -7.72 -4.84 -3.96
C PHE A 102 -7.20 -3.55 -4.58
N PHE A 103 -8.09 -2.70 -5.08
CA PHE A 103 -7.69 -1.42 -5.67
C PHE A 103 -7.08 -0.49 -4.63
N GLY A 104 -7.72 -0.34 -3.46
CA GLY A 104 -7.19 0.49 -2.38
C GLY A 104 -5.86 -0.03 -1.82
N GLU A 105 -5.77 -1.35 -1.62
CA GLU A 105 -4.55 -2.01 -1.17
C GLU A 105 -3.43 -1.92 -2.21
N ALA A 106 -3.71 -2.14 -3.49
CA ALA A 106 -2.73 -2.01 -4.56
C ALA A 106 -2.16 -0.59 -4.66
N ILE A 107 -2.96 0.45 -4.40
CA ILE A 107 -2.46 1.84 -4.32
C ILE A 107 -1.51 2.00 -3.13
N ALA A 108 -1.92 1.58 -1.94
CA ALA A 108 -1.12 1.74 -0.72
C ALA A 108 0.20 0.95 -0.81
N SER A 109 0.12 -0.34 -1.13
CA SER A 109 1.28 -1.24 -1.29
C SER A 109 2.22 -0.80 -2.43
N ALA A 110 1.71 -0.30 -3.55
CA ALA A 110 2.58 0.22 -4.62
C ALA A 110 3.23 1.55 -4.24
N PHE A 111 2.60 2.34 -3.37
CA PHE A 111 3.20 3.57 -2.85
C PHE A 111 4.40 3.26 -1.96
N ASP A 112 4.41 2.12 -1.26
CA ASP A 112 5.59 1.68 -0.50
C ASP A 112 6.79 1.44 -1.45
N LEU A 113 6.57 0.90 -2.65
CA LEU A 113 7.63 0.80 -3.66
C LEU A 113 8.08 2.18 -4.18
N TYR A 114 7.14 3.13 -4.35
CA TYR A 114 7.49 4.51 -4.66
C TYR A 114 8.39 5.11 -3.58
N LEU A 115 8.07 4.90 -2.30
CA LEU A 115 8.87 5.33 -1.17
C LEU A 115 10.27 4.71 -1.22
N VAL A 116 10.40 3.41 -1.52
CA VAL A 116 11.70 2.75 -1.70
C VAL A 116 12.53 3.51 -2.75
N GLY A 117 11.97 3.74 -3.94
CA GLY A 117 12.68 4.45 -5.01
C GLY A 117 13.06 5.89 -4.66
N ALA A 118 12.14 6.64 -4.04
CA ALA A 118 12.36 8.02 -3.68
C ALA A 118 13.38 8.18 -2.53
N LEU A 119 13.32 7.29 -1.53
CA LEU A 119 14.19 7.32 -0.35
C LEU A 119 15.59 6.81 -0.64
N LEU A 120 15.76 5.82 -1.53
CA LEU A 120 17.10 5.40 -1.99
C LEU A 120 17.92 6.58 -2.55
N ARG A 121 17.24 7.58 -3.13
CA ARG A 121 17.89 8.80 -3.65
C ARG A 121 18.11 9.91 -2.63
N THR A 122 17.22 10.03 -1.65
CA THR A 122 17.13 11.23 -0.79
C THR A 122 17.55 10.98 0.66
N SER A 123 17.40 9.73 1.13
CA SER A 123 17.62 9.28 2.50
C SER A 123 17.92 7.76 2.55
N PRO A 124 19.03 7.28 1.96
CA PRO A 124 19.30 5.84 1.83
C PRO A 124 19.49 5.08 3.16
N GLY A 125 19.65 5.79 4.29
CA GLY A 125 19.80 5.20 5.62
C GLY A 125 18.57 5.37 6.52
N CYS A 126 17.35 5.51 5.96
CA CYS A 126 16.14 5.46 6.78
C CYS A 126 15.75 4.00 7.10
N SER A 127 15.22 3.77 8.30
CA SER A 127 14.84 2.46 8.82
C SER A 127 13.82 1.72 7.95
N PHE A 128 12.96 2.45 7.24
CA PHE A 128 12.05 1.88 6.24
C PHE A 128 12.81 1.08 5.16
N LEU A 129 13.94 1.60 4.66
CA LEU A 129 14.74 0.88 3.65
C LEU A 129 15.49 -0.31 4.25
N GLU A 130 15.92 -0.19 5.51
CA GLU A 130 16.61 -1.27 6.25
C GLU A 130 15.72 -2.50 6.46
N THR A 131 14.39 -2.34 6.38
CA THR A 131 13.43 -3.44 6.50
C THR A 131 12.87 -3.87 5.15
N GLN A 132 12.41 -2.93 4.31
CA GLN A 132 11.74 -3.27 3.05
C GLN A 132 12.67 -3.87 2.01
N VAL A 133 13.89 -3.34 1.84
CA VAL A 133 14.80 -3.82 0.80
C VAL A 133 15.23 -5.26 1.05
N PRO A 134 15.63 -5.67 2.28
CA PRO A 134 15.90 -7.07 2.57
C PRO A 134 14.70 -8.01 2.33
N LEU A 135 13.49 -7.62 2.75
CA LEU A 135 12.29 -8.44 2.54
C LEU A 135 11.99 -8.63 1.04
N MET A 136 12.12 -7.58 0.25
CA MET A 136 11.98 -7.65 -1.21
C MET A 136 13.08 -8.51 -1.86
N ALA A 137 14.31 -8.45 -1.34
CA ALA A 137 15.43 -9.27 -1.81
C ALA A 137 15.16 -10.76 -1.55
N GLU A 138 14.72 -11.12 -0.34
CA GLU A 138 14.35 -12.50 0.01
C GLU A 138 13.20 -13.02 -0.86
N ALA A 139 12.19 -12.19 -1.12
CA ALA A 139 11.08 -12.56 -2.02
C ALA A 139 11.59 -12.82 -3.45
N SER A 140 12.46 -11.94 -3.95
CA SER A 140 13.05 -12.05 -5.29
C SER A 140 13.92 -13.29 -5.44
N GLU A 141 14.76 -13.59 -4.45
CA GLU A 141 15.61 -14.78 -4.42
C GLU A 141 14.75 -16.06 -4.44
N ARG A 142 13.69 -16.11 -3.62
CA ARG A 142 12.75 -17.25 -3.60
C ARG A 142 12.02 -17.43 -4.93
N ALA A 143 11.83 -16.35 -5.69
CA ALA A 143 11.29 -16.37 -7.04
C ALA A 143 12.33 -16.74 -8.12
N GLY A 144 13.58 -16.99 -7.74
CA GLY A 144 14.67 -17.39 -8.64
C GLY A 144 15.37 -16.23 -9.34
N GLN A 145 15.15 -14.98 -8.90
CA GLN A 145 15.86 -13.82 -9.41
C GLN A 145 17.27 -13.75 -8.80
N SER A 146 18.26 -13.36 -9.59
CA SER A 146 19.63 -13.15 -9.11
C SER A 146 19.76 -11.84 -8.31
N GLU A 147 20.78 -11.74 -7.46
CA GLU A 147 21.09 -10.51 -6.72
C GLU A 147 21.36 -9.33 -7.67
N ASP A 148 22.13 -9.55 -8.74
CA ASP A 148 22.42 -8.53 -9.77
C ASP A 148 21.14 -8.02 -10.45
N ASP A 149 20.20 -8.91 -10.77
CA ASP A 149 18.92 -8.53 -11.36
C ASP A 149 18.03 -7.76 -10.37
N PHE A 150 18.10 -8.09 -9.08
CA PHE A 150 17.40 -7.36 -8.03
C PHE A 150 18.01 -5.97 -7.79
N GLU A 151 19.33 -5.84 -7.77
CA GLU A 151 20.00 -4.54 -7.70
C GLU A 151 19.64 -3.68 -8.93
N ALA A 152 19.62 -4.27 -10.12
CA ALA A 152 19.18 -3.61 -11.34
C ALA A 152 17.71 -3.14 -11.26
N LEU A 153 16.84 -3.94 -10.62
CA LEU A 153 15.46 -3.56 -10.33
C LEU A 153 15.41 -2.32 -9.42
N LEU A 154 16.11 -2.33 -8.28
CA LEU A 154 16.15 -1.18 -7.35
C LEU A 154 16.73 0.07 -8.01
N GLY A 155 17.79 -0.08 -8.82
CA GLY A 155 18.38 1.01 -9.59
C GLY A 155 17.40 1.60 -10.60
N TRP A 156 16.50 0.79 -11.17
CA TRP A 156 15.42 1.28 -12.03
C TRP A 156 14.30 1.97 -11.24
N VAL A 157 13.87 1.38 -10.12
CA VAL A 157 12.84 1.93 -9.23
C VAL A 157 13.27 3.31 -8.69
N ALA A 158 14.52 3.44 -8.25
CA ALA A 158 15.08 4.71 -7.80
C ALA A 158 15.07 5.79 -8.89
N LYS A 159 15.31 5.43 -10.16
CA LYS A 159 15.31 6.36 -11.28
C LYS A 159 13.91 6.78 -11.74
N ARG A 160 12.89 5.96 -11.47
CA ARG A 160 11.52 6.13 -11.99
C ARG A 160 10.46 5.70 -10.97
N PRO A 161 10.43 6.28 -9.77
CA PRO A 161 9.56 5.80 -8.70
C PRO A 161 8.07 5.94 -9.05
N GLU A 162 7.66 6.98 -9.79
CA GLU A 162 6.28 7.18 -10.26
C GLU A 162 5.87 6.11 -11.27
N ARG A 163 6.80 5.70 -12.15
CA ARG A 163 6.54 4.61 -13.10
C ARG A 163 6.52 3.24 -12.42
N ALA A 164 7.35 3.05 -11.40
CA ALA A 164 7.38 1.84 -10.58
C ALA A 164 6.05 1.67 -9.83
N PHE A 165 5.56 2.75 -9.22
CA PHE A 165 4.24 2.82 -8.60
C PHE A 165 3.15 2.29 -9.53
N GLU A 166 2.98 2.86 -10.72
CA GLU A 166 1.87 2.46 -11.59
C GLU A 166 1.99 1.01 -12.06
N GLN A 167 3.19 0.57 -12.43
CA GLN A 167 3.41 -0.78 -12.91
C GLN A 167 3.16 -1.84 -11.83
N LEU A 168 3.59 -1.57 -10.59
CA LEU A 168 3.32 -2.47 -9.48
C LEU A 168 1.84 -2.42 -9.08
N ARG A 169 1.24 -1.24 -8.97
CA ARG A 169 -0.19 -1.08 -8.62
C ARG A 169 -1.08 -1.87 -9.59
N ALA A 170 -0.86 -1.73 -10.89
CA ALA A 170 -1.57 -2.47 -11.92
C ALA A 170 -1.36 -3.99 -11.76
N LEU A 171 -0.11 -4.43 -11.54
CA LEU A 171 0.21 -5.84 -11.33
C LEU A 171 -0.48 -6.43 -10.09
N LEU A 172 -0.47 -5.71 -8.97
CA LEU A 172 -1.10 -6.15 -7.72
C LEU A 172 -2.62 -6.27 -7.88
N PHE A 173 -3.25 -5.30 -8.56
CA PHE A 173 -4.67 -5.35 -8.86
C PHE A 173 -5.03 -6.50 -9.81
N ASP A 174 -4.26 -6.70 -10.88
CA ASP A 174 -4.48 -7.80 -11.84
C ASP A 174 -4.28 -9.17 -11.19
N ALA A 175 -3.22 -9.34 -10.38
CA ALA A 175 -2.92 -10.58 -9.69
C ALA A 175 -4.00 -10.93 -8.67
N SER A 176 -4.38 -10.00 -7.79
CA SER A 176 -5.37 -10.24 -6.73
C SER A 176 -6.78 -10.53 -7.30
N THR A 177 -7.21 -9.79 -8.32
CA THR A 177 -8.51 -10.03 -8.97
C THR A 177 -8.56 -11.35 -9.73
N ALA A 178 -7.44 -11.78 -10.34
CA ALA A 178 -7.33 -13.08 -10.97
C ALA A 178 -7.33 -14.22 -9.93
N LEU A 179 -6.57 -14.08 -8.84
CA LEU A 179 -6.46 -15.07 -7.77
C LEU A 179 -7.78 -15.27 -7.02
N VAL A 180 -8.52 -14.19 -6.72
CA VAL A 180 -9.82 -14.33 -6.04
C VAL A 180 -10.82 -15.10 -6.90
N SER A 181 -10.74 -14.91 -8.22
CA SER A 181 -11.63 -15.50 -9.23
C SER A 181 -11.25 -16.94 -9.60
N ALA A 182 -10.02 -17.36 -9.32
CA ALA A 182 -9.53 -18.70 -9.60
C ALA A 182 -10.33 -19.76 -8.82
N ARG A 183 -10.79 -20.80 -9.53
CA ARG A 183 -11.62 -21.87 -8.96
C ARG A 183 -10.82 -23.11 -8.57
N SER A 184 -9.57 -23.17 -8.99
CA SER A 184 -8.65 -24.28 -8.77
C SER A 184 -7.22 -23.75 -8.59
N VAL A 185 -6.34 -24.63 -8.13
CA VAL A 185 -4.90 -24.34 -8.09
C VAL A 185 -4.35 -24.13 -9.50
N ASP A 186 -4.82 -24.89 -10.49
CA ASP A 186 -4.39 -24.76 -11.89
C ASP A 186 -4.81 -23.42 -12.50
N ASP A 187 -6.04 -22.95 -12.20
CA ASP A 187 -6.52 -21.62 -12.62
C ASP A 187 -5.65 -20.51 -12.01
N ALA A 188 -5.30 -20.64 -10.72
CA ALA A 188 -4.47 -19.68 -10.02
C ALA A 188 -3.03 -19.67 -10.56
N GLN A 189 -2.46 -20.85 -10.83
CA GLN A 189 -1.14 -20.98 -11.44
C GLN A 189 -1.09 -20.35 -12.83
N ALA A 190 -2.09 -20.61 -13.68
CA ALA A 190 -2.17 -20.03 -15.02
C ALA A 190 -2.28 -18.49 -14.97
N ALA A 191 -3.01 -17.95 -13.98
CA ALA A 191 -3.10 -16.51 -13.75
C ALA A 191 -1.74 -15.90 -13.38
N LEU A 192 -0.97 -16.54 -12.51
CA LEU A 192 0.37 -16.09 -12.13
C LEU A 192 1.36 -16.20 -13.30
N GLU A 193 1.29 -17.27 -14.09
CA GLU A 193 2.14 -17.47 -15.26
C GLU A 193 1.92 -16.38 -16.32
N ALA A 194 0.67 -15.95 -16.53
CA ALA A 194 0.35 -14.85 -17.44
C ALA A 194 0.98 -13.50 -17.03
N LEU A 195 1.35 -13.34 -15.76
CA LEU A 195 1.96 -12.13 -15.19
C LEU A 195 3.49 -12.21 -15.10
N SER A 196 4.09 -13.37 -15.40
CA SER A 196 5.51 -13.65 -15.22
C SER A 196 6.44 -12.74 -16.03
N SER A 197 5.97 -12.15 -17.13
CA SER A 197 6.74 -11.19 -17.92
C SER A 197 6.87 -9.82 -17.26
N SER A 198 6.12 -9.56 -16.18
CA SER A 198 6.25 -8.31 -15.43
C SER A 198 7.59 -8.24 -14.71
N ARG A 199 8.21 -7.06 -14.76
CA ARG A 199 9.44 -6.78 -14.01
C ARG A 199 9.29 -7.00 -12.50
N PHE A 200 8.08 -6.79 -11.98
CA PHE A 200 7.77 -6.93 -10.56
C PHE A 200 7.20 -8.31 -10.20
N ALA A 201 7.08 -9.24 -11.15
CA ALA A 201 6.63 -10.60 -10.87
C ALA A 201 7.46 -11.28 -9.75
N PRO A 202 8.80 -11.15 -9.69
CA PRO A 202 9.60 -11.78 -8.63
C PRO A 202 9.29 -11.28 -7.21
N ILE A 203 8.82 -10.04 -7.06
CA ILE A 203 8.47 -9.47 -5.74
C ILE A 203 6.99 -9.63 -5.38
N LEU A 204 6.17 -10.29 -6.19
CA LEU A 204 4.73 -10.41 -5.91
C LEU A 204 4.44 -11.06 -4.55
N HIS A 205 5.26 -12.03 -4.14
CA HIS A 205 5.10 -12.72 -2.86
C HIS A 205 5.44 -11.86 -1.65
N HIS A 206 6.17 -10.75 -1.82
CA HIS A 206 6.40 -9.76 -0.76
C HIS A 206 5.08 -9.15 -0.26
N TYR A 207 4.08 -9.02 -1.14
CA TYR A 207 2.81 -8.35 -0.86
C TYR A 207 1.73 -9.28 -0.31
N GLU A 208 2.07 -10.52 0.05
CA GLU A 208 1.17 -11.46 0.72
C GLU A 208 -0.24 -11.59 0.08
N LEU A 209 -0.33 -11.63 -1.25
CA LEU A 209 -1.62 -11.63 -1.98
C LEU A 209 -2.62 -12.71 -1.53
N SER A 210 -2.13 -13.81 -0.93
CA SER A 210 -2.98 -14.82 -0.30
C SER A 210 -3.85 -14.25 0.81
N ASN A 211 -3.30 -13.35 1.64
CA ASN A 211 -4.04 -12.70 2.73
C ASN A 211 -5.16 -11.85 2.16
N TRP A 212 -4.90 -11.09 1.09
CA TRP A 212 -5.91 -10.26 0.44
C TRP A 212 -7.04 -11.13 -0.13
N ALA A 213 -6.70 -12.20 -0.85
CA ALA A 213 -7.68 -13.10 -1.46
C ALA A 213 -8.52 -13.84 -0.41
N LEU A 214 -7.90 -14.33 0.66
CA LEU A 214 -8.60 -14.99 1.77
C LEU A 214 -9.51 -14.01 2.52
N TYR A 215 -9.02 -12.80 2.78
CA TYR A 215 -9.80 -11.75 3.41
C TYR A 215 -11.02 -11.38 2.54
N ALA A 216 -10.84 -11.14 1.25
CA ALA A 216 -11.95 -10.83 0.34
C ALA A 216 -13.00 -11.96 0.33
N ARG A 217 -12.57 -13.23 0.30
CA ARG A 217 -13.47 -14.39 0.38
C ARG A 217 -14.26 -14.45 1.68
N ALA A 218 -13.65 -14.04 2.80
CA ALA A 218 -14.30 -14.02 4.11
C ALA A 218 -15.27 -12.84 4.28
N TYR A 219 -14.91 -11.65 3.79
CA TYR A 219 -15.57 -10.39 4.16
C TYR A 219 -16.28 -9.65 3.03
N ALA A 220 -16.15 -10.10 1.77
CA ALA A 220 -16.96 -9.64 0.64
C ALA A 220 -17.84 -10.77 0.04
N PRO A 221 -18.57 -11.57 0.86
CA PRO A 221 -19.38 -12.67 0.36
C PRO A 221 -20.48 -12.14 -0.57
N GLY A 222 -20.49 -12.60 -1.81
CA GLY A 222 -21.43 -12.16 -2.85
C GLY A 222 -20.95 -10.96 -3.70
N ALA A 223 -19.79 -10.37 -3.39
CA ALA A 223 -19.19 -9.25 -4.13
C ALA A 223 -17.74 -9.55 -4.59
N LEU A 224 -17.46 -10.83 -4.88
CA LEU A 224 -16.18 -11.28 -5.43
C LEU A 224 -16.06 -11.05 -6.95
N GLY A 225 -17.17 -10.75 -7.61
CA GLY A 225 -17.20 -10.46 -9.04
C GLY A 225 -16.67 -9.06 -9.38
N PRO A 226 -16.42 -8.79 -10.67
CA PRO A 226 -16.01 -7.48 -11.17
C PRO A 226 -16.90 -6.34 -10.69
N SER A 227 -16.27 -5.25 -10.23
CA SER A 227 -16.95 -3.98 -9.93
C SER A 227 -16.63 -2.97 -11.02
N GLU A 228 -17.58 -2.74 -11.93
CA GLU A 228 -17.36 -1.83 -13.08
C GLU A 228 -16.95 -0.40 -12.67
N PRO A 229 -17.51 0.22 -11.62
CA PRO A 229 -17.04 1.53 -11.17
C PRO A 229 -15.54 1.52 -10.78
N VAL A 230 -15.07 0.47 -10.10
CA VAL A 230 -13.66 0.35 -9.70
C VAL A 230 -12.77 0.09 -10.91
N ARG A 231 -13.20 -0.77 -11.83
CA ARG A 231 -12.47 -1.04 -13.08
C ARG A 231 -12.41 0.17 -13.99
N ALA A 232 -13.43 1.02 -13.99
CA ALA A 232 -13.39 2.29 -14.70
C ALA A 232 -12.31 3.22 -14.13
N LEU A 233 -12.20 3.33 -12.80
CA LEU A 233 -11.14 4.10 -12.14
C LEU A 233 -9.75 3.53 -12.48
N ASP A 234 -9.57 2.21 -12.37
CA ASP A 234 -8.32 1.54 -12.74
C ASP A 234 -7.90 1.85 -14.18
N ARG A 235 -8.83 1.78 -15.14
CA ARG A 235 -8.53 2.15 -16.54
C ARG A 235 -8.08 3.61 -16.67
N THR A 236 -8.75 4.55 -16.00
CA THR A 236 -8.33 5.97 -16.05
C THR A 236 -6.95 6.22 -15.47
N MET A 237 -6.55 5.45 -14.44
CA MET A 237 -5.19 5.53 -13.88
C MET A 237 -4.14 4.96 -14.84
N ARG A 238 -4.44 3.83 -15.51
CA ARG A 238 -3.53 3.22 -16.50
C ARG A 238 -3.32 4.10 -17.74
N GLU A 239 -4.34 4.87 -18.11
CA GLU A 239 -4.30 5.80 -19.24
C GLU A 239 -3.63 7.14 -18.90
N ALA A 240 -3.44 7.44 -17.60
CA ALA A 240 -2.77 8.66 -17.18
C ALA A 240 -1.26 8.60 -17.48
N ASP A 241 -0.70 9.75 -17.91
CA ASP A 241 0.75 9.89 -18.10
C ASP A 241 1.53 9.64 -16.78
N ASP A 242 0.92 10.06 -15.68
CA ASP A 242 1.39 9.85 -14.30
C ASP A 242 0.16 9.59 -13.41
N SER A 243 0.03 8.35 -12.94
CA SER A 243 -1.10 7.92 -12.13
C SER A 243 -1.03 8.42 -10.68
N LEU A 244 0.16 8.75 -10.18
CA LEU A 244 0.33 9.32 -8.85
C LEU A 244 -0.09 10.79 -8.85
N GLU A 245 0.31 11.57 -9.87
CA GLU A 245 -0.21 12.91 -10.11
C GLU A 245 -1.73 12.89 -10.35
N TRP A 246 -2.24 11.88 -11.05
CA TRP A 246 -3.69 11.72 -11.22
C TRP A 246 -4.39 11.56 -9.87
N LEU A 247 -3.87 10.71 -8.97
CA LEU A 247 -4.42 10.53 -7.62
C LEU A 247 -4.35 11.83 -6.81
N GLU A 248 -3.24 12.56 -6.88
CA GLU A 248 -3.12 13.84 -6.20
C GLU A 248 -4.20 14.83 -6.63
N ARG A 249 -4.51 14.88 -7.92
CA ARG A 249 -5.56 15.75 -8.46
C ARG A 249 -6.95 15.26 -8.07
N ALA A 250 -7.21 13.97 -8.19
CA ALA A 250 -8.50 13.36 -7.84
C ALA A 250 -8.87 13.57 -6.36
N HIS A 251 -7.87 13.60 -5.49
CA HIS A 251 -8.05 13.78 -4.04
C HIS A 251 -7.77 15.21 -3.53
N GLY A 252 -7.53 16.17 -4.43
CA GLY A 252 -7.25 17.56 -4.04
C GLY A 252 -6.00 17.74 -3.19
N LEU A 253 -5.01 16.83 -3.32
CA LEU A 253 -3.73 16.90 -2.60
C LEU A 253 -2.81 17.98 -3.16
N ARG A 254 -3.02 18.42 -4.41
CA ARG A 254 -2.33 19.60 -4.95
C ARG A 254 -2.87 20.86 -4.30
N ARG A 255 -1.98 21.74 -3.84
CA ARG A 255 -2.35 23.15 -3.67
C ARG A 255 -2.80 23.64 -5.04
N THR A 256 -4.00 24.21 -5.13
CA THR A 256 -4.29 25.20 -6.17
C THR A 256 -3.17 26.22 -6.05
N GLU A 257 -2.27 26.27 -7.03
CA GLU A 257 -1.38 27.42 -7.15
C GLU A 257 -2.30 28.63 -7.10
N CYS A 258 -2.09 29.50 -6.12
CA CYS A 258 -2.74 30.80 -6.10
C CYS A 258 -2.59 31.37 -7.50
N ALA A 259 -3.72 31.64 -8.17
CA ALA A 259 -3.75 32.39 -9.40
C ALA A 259 -2.97 33.68 -9.15
N GLY A 260 -1.71 33.71 -9.60
CA GLY A 260 -0.89 34.90 -9.64
C GLY A 260 -1.33 35.70 -10.85
N GLY A 261 -1.98 36.83 -10.60
CA GLY A 261 -2.45 37.78 -11.59
C GLY A 261 -3.54 38.67 -11.04
#